data_AF-A0A399WEQ5-F1
#
_entry.id   AF-A0A399WEQ5-F1
#
_cell.length_a   1.000
_cell.length_b   1.000
_cell.length_c   1.000
_cell.angle_alpha   90.00
_cell.angle_beta   90.00
_cell.angle_gamma   90.00
#
_symmetry.space_group_name_H-M   'P 1'
#
loop_
_entity.id
_entity.type
_entity.pdbx_description
1 polymer ?
#
loop_
_entity_poly.entity_id
_entity_poly.type
_entity_poly.pdbx_seq_one_letter_code
_entity_poly.pdbx_strand_id
1 'polypeptide(L)'
;MVQQTAYKEIEEVKTYKKLKNQLLAEQKTLSDTESKLAQIKQSIKELEERSSKGEVVKKDAIERFVKNEITQAELDSTRKKVLAMTKEYSDALELTSFSEEVIAEQQSGISKIEREMKAVSSDIWDKIAVICQDKFEKAVGDTASFLWVAMRSGGRYVPMLYPNDLPERFRAIGAPDLKECEALKTRLWNEFVGAE
;
A
#
# COMPACT_ATOMS: atom_id res chain seq x y z
N MET A 1 -42.71 -12.91 6.39
CA MET A 1 -41.81 -12.10 5.54
C MET A 1 -40.75 -11.41 6.41
N VAL A 2 -39.92 -12.20 7.10
CA VAL A 2 -39.00 -11.69 8.14
C VAL A 2 -37.57 -11.96 7.68
N GLN A 3 -36.94 -10.92 7.14
CA GLN A 3 -35.50 -10.61 7.29
C GLN A 3 -34.48 -11.73 7.03
N GLN A 4 -34.84 -12.74 6.22
CA GLN A 4 -33.96 -13.81 5.82
C GLN A 4 -33.01 -13.35 4.71
N THR A 5 -31.75 -13.18 5.12
CA THR A 5 -30.56 -13.74 4.44
C THR A 5 -30.12 -13.14 3.10
N ALA A 6 -30.45 -11.89 2.83
CA ALA A 6 -29.69 -11.09 1.88
C ALA A 6 -29.57 -9.68 2.45
N TYR A 7 -28.56 -9.48 3.30
CA TYR A 7 -27.96 -8.17 3.50
C TYR A 7 -27.56 -7.66 2.12
N LYS A 8 -28.48 -6.99 1.41
CA LYS A 8 -28.21 -6.22 0.20
C LYS A 8 -26.90 -5.49 0.48
N GLU A 9 -25.87 -5.78 -0.32
CA GLU A 9 -24.56 -5.16 -0.22
C GLU A 9 -24.70 -3.71 0.23
N ILE A 10 -24.43 -3.47 1.53
CA ILE A 10 -24.56 -2.12 2.08
C ILE A 10 -23.54 -1.28 1.32
N GLU A 11 -23.88 -0.04 0.97
CA GLU A 11 -23.09 0.79 0.07
C GLU A 11 -21.62 0.91 0.50
N GLU A 12 -21.35 0.85 1.81
CA GLU A 12 -20.00 0.82 2.38
C GLU A 12 -19.22 -0.45 2.02
N VAL A 13 -19.85 -1.62 1.90
CA VAL A 13 -19.19 -2.87 1.47
C VAL A 13 -18.78 -2.78 0.00
N LYS A 14 -19.63 -2.20 -0.87
CA LYS A 14 -19.28 -1.92 -2.27
C LYS A 14 -18.12 -0.94 -2.36
N THR A 15 -18.18 0.12 -1.57
CA THR A 15 -17.14 1.15 -1.46
C THR A 15 -15.82 0.52 -0.98
N TYR A 16 -15.86 -0.31 0.05
CA TYR A 16 -14.69 -1.03 0.56
C TYR A 16 -14.07 -1.95 -0.49
N LYS A 17 -14.88 -2.75 -1.21
CA LYS A 17 -14.39 -3.61 -2.31
C LYS A 17 -13.76 -2.79 -3.43
N LYS A 18 -14.38 -1.66 -3.80
CA LYS A 18 -13.83 -0.75 -4.82
C LYS A 18 -12.48 -0.16 -4.39
N LEU A 19 -12.40 0.35 -3.15
CA LEU A 19 -11.16 0.88 -2.59
C LEU A 19 -10.08 -0.21 -2.48
N LYS A 20 -10.43 -1.43 -2.10
CA LYS A 20 -9.50 -2.57 -2.06
C LYS A 20 -8.94 -2.88 -3.45
N ASN A 21 -9.78 -2.90 -4.48
CA ASN A 21 -9.33 -3.14 -5.86
C ASN A 21 -8.46 -1.99 -6.37
N GLN A 22 -8.80 -0.75 -6.03
CA GLN A 22 -7.98 0.42 -6.35
C GLN A 22 -6.62 0.34 -5.65
N LEU A 23 -6.59 -0.01 -4.35
CA LEU A 23 -5.36 -0.20 -3.59
C LEU A 23 -4.44 -1.25 -4.25
N LEU A 24 -4.99 -2.40 -4.63
CA LEU A 24 -4.22 -3.46 -5.30
C LEU A 24 -3.67 -2.99 -6.66
N ALA A 25 -4.44 -2.21 -7.42
CA ALA A 25 -4.00 -1.68 -8.70
C ALA A 25 -2.89 -0.64 -8.53
N GLU A 26 -3.02 0.28 -7.58
CA GLU A 26 -2.01 1.29 -7.26
C GLU A 26 -0.73 0.66 -6.71
N GLN A 27 -0.83 -0.33 -5.82
CA GLN A 27 0.33 -1.09 -5.32
C GLN A 27 1.08 -1.82 -6.44
N LYS A 28 0.35 -2.41 -7.40
CA LYS A 28 0.97 -3.03 -8.57
C LYS A 28 1.68 -1.98 -9.43
N THR A 29 1.04 -0.84 -9.68
CA THR A 29 1.60 0.25 -10.48
C THR A 29 2.86 0.85 -9.83
N LEU A 30 2.85 1.00 -8.49
CA LEU A 30 4.00 1.42 -7.71
C LEU A 30 5.15 0.42 -7.87
N SER A 31 4.88 -0.89 -7.69
CA SER A 31 5.89 -1.94 -7.86
C SER A 31 6.49 -1.96 -9.27
N ASP A 32 5.67 -1.76 -10.31
CA ASP A 32 6.15 -1.69 -11.70
C ASP A 32 7.03 -0.45 -11.94
N THR A 33 6.67 0.69 -11.33
CA THR A 33 7.43 1.95 -11.43
C THR A 33 8.76 1.85 -10.68
N GLU A 34 8.78 1.28 -9.47
CA GLU A 34 9.99 1.02 -8.70
C GLU A 34 10.95 0.07 -9.43
N SER A 35 10.42 -0.97 -10.07
CA SER A 35 11.21 -1.90 -10.90
C SER A 35 11.87 -1.19 -12.09
N LYS A 36 11.12 -0.34 -12.80
CA LYS A 36 11.67 0.48 -13.89
C LYS A 36 12.73 1.47 -13.40
N LEU A 37 12.51 2.10 -12.25
CA LEU A 37 13.48 3.01 -11.64
C LEU A 37 14.78 2.27 -11.29
N ALA A 38 14.69 1.04 -10.76
CA ALA A 38 15.86 0.23 -10.47
C ALA A 38 16.67 -0.08 -11.75
N GLN A 39 16.00 -0.37 -12.87
CA GLN A 39 16.64 -0.58 -14.17
C GLN A 39 17.33 0.70 -14.65
N ILE A 40 16.66 1.86 -14.57
CA ILE A 40 17.25 3.16 -14.96
C ILE A 40 18.48 3.47 -14.11
N LYS A 41 18.43 3.25 -12.79
CA LYS A 41 19.57 3.44 -11.88
C LYS A 41 20.75 2.52 -12.22
N GLN A 42 20.49 1.31 -12.70
CA GLN A 42 21.54 0.43 -13.20
C GLN A 42 22.16 0.97 -14.50
N SER A 43 21.33 1.41 -15.45
CA SER A 43 21.79 2.00 -16.71
C SER A 43 22.60 3.28 -16.48
N ILE A 44 22.25 4.10 -15.49
CA ILE A 44 23.01 5.31 -15.13
C ILE A 44 24.43 4.98 -14.70
N LYS A 45 24.64 3.92 -13.91
CA LYS A 45 26.00 3.49 -13.53
C LYS A 45 26.85 3.15 -14.75
N GLU A 46 26.26 2.44 -15.72
CA GLU A 46 26.94 2.12 -16.97
C GLU A 46 27.25 3.37 -17.80
N LEU A 47 26.31 4.33 -17.85
CA LEU A 47 26.50 5.61 -18.54
C LEU A 47 27.53 6.50 -17.84
N GLU A 48 27.60 6.50 -16.51
CA GLU A 48 28.61 7.22 -15.72
C GLU A 48 30.03 6.72 -16.01
N GLU A 49 30.20 5.40 -16.03
CA GLU A 49 31.47 4.78 -16.43
C GLU A 49 31.85 5.09 -17.88
N ARG A 50 30.87 5.12 -18.80
CA ARG A 50 31.13 5.49 -20.20
C ARG A 50 31.45 6.97 -20.35
N SER A 51 30.78 7.84 -19.61
CA SER A 51 30.99 9.29 -19.62
C SER A 51 32.40 9.64 -19.11
N SER A 52 32.80 9.06 -17.96
CA SER A 52 34.14 9.24 -17.40
C SER A 52 35.26 8.75 -18.33
N LYS A 53 35.09 7.58 -18.96
CA LYS A 53 36.00 7.09 -20.01
C LYS A 53 36.00 8.01 -21.24
N GLY A 54 34.84 8.53 -21.62
CA GLY A 54 34.67 9.48 -22.72
C GLY A 54 35.44 10.77 -22.50
N GLU A 55 35.49 11.30 -21.28
CA GLU A 55 36.31 12.47 -20.95
C GLU A 55 37.81 12.21 -21.11
N VAL A 56 38.28 11.03 -20.69
CA VAL A 56 39.68 10.61 -20.88
C VAL A 56 40.00 10.52 -22.38
N VAL A 57 39.13 9.90 -23.16
CA VAL A 57 39.28 9.79 -24.62
C VAL A 57 39.27 11.17 -25.29
N LYS A 58 38.44 12.11 -24.82
CA LYS A 58 38.43 13.49 -25.31
C LYS A 58 39.76 14.19 -25.03
N LYS A 59 40.34 14.02 -23.84
CA LYS A 59 41.64 14.60 -23.48
C LYS A 59 42.77 14.00 -24.34
N ASP A 60 42.80 12.68 -24.48
CA ASP A 60 43.77 11.98 -25.36
C ASP A 60 43.64 12.44 -26.82
N ALA A 61 42.42 12.53 -27.37
CA ALA A 61 42.21 13.03 -28.72
C ALA A 61 42.70 14.48 -28.92
N ILE A 62 42.54 15.35 -27.91
CA ILE A 62 43.09 16.72 -27.96
C ILE A 62 44.62 16.68 -28.00
N GLU A 63 45.26 15.86 -27.16
CA GLU A 63 46.72 15.72 -27.15
C GLU A 63 47.27 15.19 -28.48
N ARG A 64 46.64 14.15 -29.03
CA ARG A 64 47.01 13.59 -30.34
C ARG A 64 46.82 14.59 -31.47
N PHE A 65 45.76 15.41 -31.40
CA PHE A 65 45.55 16.49 -32.37
C PHE A 65 46.66 17.55 -32.29
N VAL A 66 47.05 17.98 -31.08
CA VAL A 66 48.15 18.93 -30.87
C VAL A 66 49.49 18.38 -31.38
N LYS A 67 49.69 17.06 -31.29
CA LYS A 67 50.85 16.35 -31.87
C LYS A 67 50.75 16.10 -33.38
N ASN A 68 49.66 16.53 -34.03
CA ASN A 68 49.34 16.26 -35.44
C ASN A 68 49.21 14.75 -35.78
N GLU A 69 48.88 13.91 -34.81
CA GLU A 69 48.70 12.46 -34.99
C GLU A 69 47.29 12.10 -35.48
N ILE A 70 46.32 13.00 -35.29
CA ILE A 70 44.95 12.86 -35.82
C ILE A 70 44.51 14.16 -36.51
N THR A 71 43.51 14.03 -37.39
CA THR A 71 42.91 15.14 -38.13
C THR A 71 41.84 15.88 -37.30
N GLN A 72 41.54 17.11 -37.71
CA GLN A 72 40.44 17.90 -37.13
C GLN A 72 39.09 17.16 -37.20
N ALA A 73 38.85 16.42 -38.29
CA ALA A 73 37.62 15.64 -38.47
C ALA A 73 37.48 14.50 -37.45
N GLU A 74 38.59 13.83 -37.10
CA GLU A 74 38.62 12.77 -36.08
C GLU A 74 38.42 13.34 -34.67
N LEU A 75 39.00 14.50 -34.39
CA LEU A 75 38.78 15.23 -33.13
C LEU A 75 37.30 15.64 -32.97
N ASP A 76 36.70 16.20 -34.01
CA ASP A 76 35.30 16.64 -33.97
C ASP A 76 34.32 15.46 -33.89
N SER A 77 34.63 14.33 -34.53
CA SER A 77 33.88 13.08 -34.36
C SER A 77 33.91 12.60 -32.91
N THR A 78 35.08 12.64 -32.27
CA THR A 78 35.25 12.26 -30.86
C THR A 78 34.48 13.21 -29.94
N ARG A 79 34.57 14.52 -30.17
CA ARG A 79 33.81 15.53 -29.40
C ARG A 79 32.31 15.31 -29.50
N LYS A 80 31.77 15.04 -30.69
CA LYS A 80 30.34 14.75 -30.89
C LYS A 80 29.89 13.51 -30.12
N LYS A 81 30.68 12.42 -30.16
CA LYS A 81 30.37 11.19 -29.41
C LYS A 81 30.33 11.43 -27.90
N VAL A 82 31.31 12.18 -27.37
CA VAL A 82 31.37 12.50 -25.94
C VAL A 82 30.20 13.40 -25.53
N LEU A 83 29.88 14.42 -26.32
CA LEU A 83 28.70 15.27 -26.08
C LEU A 83 27.38 14.47 -26.08
N ALA A 84 27.21 13.54 -27.02
CA ALA A 84 26.04 12.67 -27.06
C ALA A 84 25.93 11.81 -25.79
N MET A 85 27.03 11.18 -25.36
CA MET A 85 27.05 10.37 -24.14
C MET A 85 26.77 11.19 -22.88
N THR A 86 27.34 12.40 -22.75
CA THR A 86 27.05 13.29 -21.61
C THR A 86 25.58 13.70 -21.59
N LYS A 87 24.99 13.95 -22.76
CA LYS A 87 23.55 14.26 -22.86
C LYS A 87 22.70 13.06 -22.43
N GLU A 88 22.97 11.86 -22.94
CA GLU A 88 22.26 10.64 -22.54
C GLU A 88 22.32 10.39 -21.03
N TYR A 89 23.48 10.64 -20.41
CA TYR A 89 23.65 10.57 -18.96
C TYR A 89 22.79 11.61 -18.22
N SER A 90 22.77 12.85 -18.68
CA SER A 90 21.93 13.93 -18.12
C SER A 90 20.44 13.60 -18.23
N ASP A 91 19.98 13.18 -19.41
CA ASP A 91 18.59 12.82 -19.66
C ASP A 91 18.16 11.64 -18.75
N ALA A 92 19.05 10.68 -18.50
CA ALA A 92 18.78 9.57 -17.58
C ALA A 92 18.66 10.02 -16.10
N LEU A 93 19.46 10.99 -15.68
CA LEU A 93 19.35 11.59 -14.34
C LEU A 93 18.01 12.31 -14.16
N GLU A 94 17.58 13.10 -15.15
CA GLU A 94 16.27 13.79 -15.13
C GLU A 94 15.10 12.79 -15.08
N LEU A 95 15.19 11.69 -15.84
CA LEU A 95 14.20 10.60 -15.79
C LEU A 95 14.15 9.93 -14.42
N THR A 96 15.29 9.84 -13.72
CA THR A 96 15.34 9.28 -12.36
C THR A 96 14.63 10.19 -11.37
N SER A 97 14.92 11.50 -11.38
CA SER A 97 14.24 12.45 -10.49
C SER A 97 12.74 12.49 -10.75
N PHE A 98 12.32 12.49 -12.02
CA PHE A 98 10.90 12.44 -12.38
C PHE A 98 10.23 11.16 -11.87
N SER A 99 10.91 10.00 -12.00
CA SER A 99 10.38 8.72 -11.51
C SER A 99 10.24 8.70 -9.98
N GLU A 100 11.17 9.33 -9.25
CA GLU A 100 11.11 9.46 -7.80
C GLU A 100 9.94 10.35 -7.35
N GLU A 101 9.66 11.44 -8.06
CA GLU A 101 8.47 12.27 -7.84
C GLU A 101 7.17 11.49 -8.05
N VAL A 102 7.06 10.74 -9.16
CA VAL A 102 5.89 9.90 -9.44
C VAL A 102 5.68 8.85 -8.35
N ILE A 103 6.74 8.21 -7.86
CA ILE A 103 6.66 7.24 -6.75
C ILE A 103 6.15 7.92 -5.48
N ALA A 104 6.64 9.11 -5.15
CA ALA A 104 6.19 9.85 -3.96
C ALA A 104 4.70 10.21 -4.05
N GLU A 105 4.23 10.66 -5.22
CA GLU A 105 2.82 10.94 -5.47
C GLU A 105 1.95 9.68 -5.36
N GLN A 106 2.39 8.55 -5.93
CA GLN A 106 1.69 7.26 -5.83
C GLN A 106 1.60 6.77 -4.39
N GLN A 107 2.68 6.88 -3.61
CA GLN A 107 2.68 6.52 -2.18
C GLN A 107 1.71 7.38 -1.37
N SER A 108 1.61 8.68 -1.70
CA SER A 108 0.62 9.58 -1.11
C SER A 108 -0.83 9.16 -1.46
N GLY A 109 -1.05 8.79 -2.72
CA GLY A 109 -2.33 8.24 -3.20
C GLY A 109 -2.74 6.96 -2.47
N ILE A 110 -1.82 6.00 -2.34
CA ILE A 110 -2.01 4.75 -1.57
C ILE A 110 -2.38 5.06 -0.12
N SER A 111 -1.63 5.95 0.53
CA SER A 111 -1.89 6.35 1.92
C SER A 111 -3.25 7.01 2.11
N LYS A 112 -3.79 7.66 1.07
CA LYS A 112 -5.15 8.21 1.09
C LYS A 112 -6.19 7.10 0.98
N ILE A 113 -6.02 6.17 0.04
CA ILE A 113 -6.92 5.01 -0.13
C ILE A 113 -6.97 4.18 1.15
N GLU A 114 -5.83 3.91 1.81
CA GLU A 114 -5.78 3.15 3.06
C GLU A 114 -6.54 3.83 4.20
N ARG A 115 -6.45 5.17 4.32
CA ARG A 115 -7.21 5.95 5.31
C ARG A 115 -8.70 5.86 5.05
N GLU A 116 -9.13 6.01 3.80
CA GLU A 116 -10.53 5.87 3.39
C GLU A 116 -11.04 4.45 3.65
N MET A 117 -10.26 3.42 3.31
CA MET A 117 -10.58 2.02 3.60
C MET A 117 -10.75 1.76 5.10
N LYS A 118 -9.88 2.34 5.93
CA LYS A 118 -9.97 2.20 7.39
C LYS A 118 -11.23 2.85 7.95
N ALA A 119 -11.60 4.03 7.46
CA ALA A 119 -12.84 4.70 7.85
C ALA A 119 -14.07 3.86 7.48
N VAL A 120 -14.16 3.44 6.21
CA VAL A 120 -15.27 2.61 5.72
C VAL A 120 -15.35 1.26 6.46
N SER A 121 -14.21 0.64 6.76
CA SER A 121 -14.13 -0.59 7.55
C SER A 121 -14.67 -0.38 8.98
N SER A 122 -14.34 0.74 9.61
CA SER A 122 -14.88 1.09 10.93
C SER A 122 -16.40 1.19 10.92
N ASP A 123 -16.96 1.87 9.92
CA ASP A 123 -18.42 2.03 9.78
C ASP A 123 -19.13 0.68 9.57
N ILE A 124 -18.51 -0.23 8.82
CA ILE A 124 -19.00 -1.61 8.65
C ILE A 124 -18.99 -2.35 9.99
N TRP A 125 -17.90 -2.25 10.76
CA TRP A 125 -17.78 -2.88 12.08
C TRP A 125 -18.78 -2.34 13.09
N ASP A 126 -19.06 -1.03 13.09
CA ASP A 126 -20.08 -0.44 13.95
C ASP A 126 -21.47 -1.01 13.63
N LYS A 127 -21.80 -1.19 12.35
CA LYS A 127 -23.08 -1.82 11.93
C LYS A 127 -23.13 -3.31 12.32
N ILE A 128 -22.03 -4.05 12.18
CA ILE A 128 -21.94 -5.44 12.65
C ILE A 128 -22.20 -5.50 14.16
N ALA A 129 -21.59 -4.60 14.94
CA ALA A 129 -21.77 -4.55 16.38
C ALA A 129 -23.24 -4.34 16.78
N VAL A 130 -23.93 -3.39 16.14
CA VAL A 130 -25.37 -3.12 16.38
C VAL A 130 -26.24 -4.33 16.04
N ILE A 131 -25.97 -5.00 14.92
CA ILE A 131 -26.73 -6.20 14.51
C ILE A 131 -26.51 -7.36 15.47
N CYS A 132 -25.25 -7.57 15.90
CA CYS A 132 -24.91 -8.61 16.86
C CYS A 132 -25.54 -8.33 18.24
N GLN A 133 -25.59 -7.07 18.65
CA GLN A 133 -26.28 -6.64 19.87
C GLN A 133 -27.78 -6.97 19.81
N ASP A 134 -28.48 -6.53 18.76
CA ASP A 134 -29.93 -6.76 18.60
C ASP A 134 -30.30 -8.25 18.59
N LYS A 135 -29.52 -9.09 17.88
CA LYS A 135 -29.74 -10.54 17.87
C LYS A 135 -29.55 -11.17 19.25
N PHE A 136 -28.62 -10.64 20.03
CA PHE A 136 -28.27 -11.16 21.35
C PHE A 136 -29.29 -10.75 22.43
N GLU A 137 -29.70 -9.48 22.45
CA GLU A 137 -30.76 -8.98 23.33
C GLU A 137 -32.06 -9.78 23.13
N LYS A 138 -32.40 -10.11 21.87
CA LYS A 138 -33.54 -10.97 21.55
C LYS A 138 -33.40 -12.42 22.03
N ALA A 139 -32.18 -12.94 22.14
CA ALA A 139 -31.91 -14.33 22.50
C ALA A 139 -31.77 -14.55 24.02
N VAL A 140 -31.26 -13.55 24.76
CA VAL A 140 -30.89 -13.70 26.19
C VAL A 140 -31.68 -12.73 27.09
N GLY A 141 -32.48 -11.82 26.52
CA GLY A 141 -33.15 -10.72 27.22
C GLY A 141 -32.19 -9.57 27.58
N ASP A 142 -32.72 -8.49 28.17
CA ASP A 142 -32.01 -7.22 28.47
C ASP A 142 -30.78 -7.32 29.39
N THR A 143 -30.40 -8.51 29.86
CA THR A 143 -29.38 -8.70 30.92
C THR A 143 -28.04 -9.23 30.43
N ALA A 144 -27.72 -9.09 29.15
CA ALA A 144 -26.63 -9.85 28.57
C ALA A 144 -25.49 -8.94 28.05
N SER A 145 -24.36 -9.03 28.76
CA SER A 145 -23.16 -8.19 28.64
C SER A 145 -22.12 -8.74 27.65
N PHE A 146 -22.52 -9.18 26.45
CA PHE A 146 -21.59 -9.67 25.40
C PHE A 146 -21.33 -8.69 24.26
N LEU A 147 -21.94 -7.50 24.31
CA LEU A 147 -21.52 -6.31 23.54
C LEU A 147 -20.00 -6.05 23.63
N TRP A 148 -19.40 -6.56 24.71
CA TRP A 148 -17.97 -6.64 24.98
C TRP A 148 -17.12 -7.33 23.89
N VAL A 149 -17.67 -8.31 23.16
CA VAL A 149 -16.96 -9.02 22.05
C VAL A 149 -17.03 -8.23 20.74
N ALA A 150 -18.13 -7.50 20.49
CA ALA A 150 -18.23 -6.59 19.35
C ALA A 150 -17.35 -5.33 19.53
N MET A 151 -17.20 -4.85 20.77
CA MET A 151 -16.45 -3.62 21.09
C MET A 151 -14.92 -3.74 21.02
N ARG A 152 -14.34 -4.96 21.00
CA ARG A 152 -12.90 -5.15 20.74
C ARG A 152 -12.54 -5.23 19.25
N SER A 153 -13.53 -5.33 18.36
CA SER A 153 -13.32 -5.70 16.95
C SER A 153 -12.85 -4.54 16.06
N GLY A 154 -12.92 -3.29 16.53
CA GLY A 154 -12.53 -2.08 15.78
C GLY A 154 -11.34 -1.28 16.35
N GLY A 155 -10.69 -1.74 17.43
CA GLY A 155 -9.45 -1.13 17.93
C GLY A 155 -9.58 0.04 18.92
N ARG A 156 -10.72 0.20 19.63
CA ARG A 156 -10.79 1.06 20.82
C ARG A 156 -10.85 0.24 22.09
N TYR A 157 -10.06 0.65 23.09
CA TYR A 157 -10.03 0.05 24.42
C TYR A 157 -11.30 0.44 25.17
N VAL A 158 -12.17 -0.53 25.46
CA VAL A 158 -13.30 -0.37 26.38
C VAL A 158 -12.86 -0.89 27.75
N PRO A 159 -13.03 -0.13 28.85
CA PRO A 159 -12.66 -0.58 30.19
C PRO A 159 -13.36 -1.90 30.51
N MET A 160 -12.58 -2.89 30.94
CA MET A 160 -13.10 -4.18 31.39
C MET A 160 -14.08 -3.94 32.55
N LEU A 161 -15.35 -4.34 32.39
CA LEU A 161 -16.13 -4.74 33.55
C LEU A 161 -15.43 -5.98 34.12
N TYR A 162 -15.07 -5.95 35.40
CA TYR A 162 -14.38 -7.08 36.00
C TYR A 162 -15.36 -8.25 36.08
N PRO A 163 -14.91 -9.51 35.95
CA PRO A 163 -15.78 -10.69 36.02
C PRO A 163 -16.69 -10.73 37.26
N ASN A 164 -16.26 -10.07 38.34
CA ASN A 164 -17.01 -9.97 39.60
C ASN A 164 -18.26 -9.08 39.49
N ASP A 165 -18.29 -8.15 38.54
CA ASP A 165 -19.41 -7.23 38.28
C ASP A 165 -20.50 -7.88 37.41
N LEU A 166 -20.23 -9.06 36.85
CA LEU A 166 -21.18 -9.82 36.05
C LEU A 166 -22.06 -10.71 36.94
N PRO A 167 -23.37 -10.86 36.62
CA PRO A 167 -24.23 -11.84 37.27
C PRO A 167 -23.63 -13.25 37.18
N GLU A 168 -23.83 -14.04 38.23
CA GLU A 168 -23.13 -15.32 38.46
C GLU A 168 -23.27 -16.32 37.28
N ARG A 169 -24.43 -16.33 36.61
CA ARG A 169 -24.69 -17.14 35.41
C ARG A 169 -23.81 -16.80 34.19
N PHE A 170 -23.20 -15.61 34.16
CA PHE A 170 -22.33 -15.15 33.08
C PHE A 170 -20.85 -15.22 33.44
N ARG A 171 -20.49 -15.41 34.72
CA ARG A 171 -19.09 -15.58 35.16
C ARG A 171 -18.45 -16.87 34.68
N ALA A 172 -19.28 -17.89 34.40
CA ALA A 172 -18.85 -19.20 33.92
C ALA A 172 -18.46 -19.20 32.43
N ILE A 173 -18.80 -18.15 31.68
CA ILE A 173 -18.39 -18.00 30.28
C ILE A 173 -16.99 -17.39 30.31
N GLY A 174 -15.98 -18.25 30.34
CA GLY A 174 -14.57 -17.84 30.35
C GLY A 174 -14.26 -16.84 29.24
N ALA A 175 -13.29 -15.95 29.48
CA ALA A 175 -12.80 -15.06 28.45
C ALA A 175 -12.38 -15.92 27.23
N PRO A 176 -12.95 -15.69 26.04
CA PRO A 176 -12.65 -16.51 24.86
C PRO A 176 -11.15 -16.44 24.54
N ASP A 177 -10.59 -17.55 24.06
CA ASP A 177 -9.19 -17.58 23.63
C ASP A 177 -8.95 -16.58 22.48
N LEU A 178 -7.76 -15.99 22.42
CA LEU A 178 -7.36 -15.02 21.40
C LEU A 178 -7.53 -15.59 19.98
N LYS A 179 -7.24 -16.88 19.79
CA LYS A 179 -7.43 -17.56 18.51
C LYS A 179 -8.90 -17.72 18.12
N GLU A 180 -9.76 -18.01 19.10
CA GLU A 180 -11.21 -18.11 18.88
C GLU A 180 -11.81 -16.75 18.53
N CYS A 181 -11.33 -15.68 19.18
CA CYS A 181 -11.71 -14.30 18.87
C CYS A 181 -11.34 -13.89 17.43
N GLU A 182 -10.11 -14.18 17.01
CA GLU A 182 -9.67 -13.87 15.64
C GLU A 182 -10.43 -14.71 14.59
N ALA A 183 -10.64 -16.01 14.84
CA ALA A 183 -11.42 -16.87 13.95
C ALA A 183 -12.87 -16.38 13.79
N LEU A 184 -13.51 -15.98 14.90
CA LEU A 184 -14.85 -15.40 14.90
C LEU A 184 -14.89 -14.08 14.11
N LYS A 185 -13.90 -13.21 14.33
CA LYS A 185 -13.77 -11.92 13.64
C LYS A 185 -13.61 -12.13 12.13
N THR A 186 -12.74 -13.03 11.70
CA THR A 186 -12.57 -13.38 10.29
C THR A 186 -13.87 -13.93 9.69
N ARG A 187 -14.57 -14.83 10.40
CA ARG A 187 -15.82 -15.41 9.91
C ARG A 187 -16.92 -14.35 9.73
N LEU A 188 -17.15 -13.52 10.75
CA LEU A 188 -18.14 -12.44 10.71
C LEU A 188 -17.82 -11.42 9.61
N TRP A 189 -16.55 -11.09 9.43
CA TRP A 189 -16.11 -10.22 8.35
C TRP A 189 -16.39 -10.83 6.98
N ASN A 190 -16.06 -12.11 6.78
CA ASN A 190 -16.29 -12.80 5.52
C ASN A 190 -17.78 -12.96 5.21
N GLU A 191 -18.61 -13.26 6.23
CA GLU A 191 -20.08 -13.31 6.11
C GLU A 191 -20.66 -11.95 5.67
N PHE A 192 -20.12 -10.83 6.16
CA PHE A 192 -20.62 -9.48 5.85
C PHE A 192 -20.07 -8.87 4.56
N VAL A 193 -18.78 -9.06 4.30
CA VAL A 193 -18.09 -8.48 3.13
C VAL A 193 -18.19 -9.42 1.92
N GLY A 194 -18.54 -10.70 2.11
CA GLY A 194 -18.64 -11.69 1.04
C GLY A 194 -17.27 -12.03 0.45
N ALA A 195 -16.29 -12.24 1.31
CA ALA A 195 -14.97 -12.75 0.93
C ALA A 195 -14.96 -14.27 1.19
N GLU A 196 -15.45 -15.02 0.21
CA GLU A 196 -15.09 -16.43 0.04
C GLU A 196 -13.81 -16.53 -0.82
#